data_AF-A0A1V5N5N4-F1
#
_entry.id   AF-A0A1V5N5N4-F1
#
_cell.length_a   1.000
_cell.length_b   1.000
_cell.length_c   1.000
_cell.angle_alpha   90.00
_cell.angle_beta   90.00
_cell.angle_gamma   90.00
#
_symmetry.space_group_name_H-M   'P 1'
#
loop_
_entity.id
_entity.type
_entity.pdbx_description
1 polymer ?
#
loop_
_entity_poly.entity_id
_entity_poly.type
_entity_poly.pdbx_seq_one_letter_code
_entity_poly.pdbx_strand_id
1 'polypeptide(L)' 'MKLIILFAGSLVFVVSASAYIFVKIKLKPKQSSEIEDVYWEFEESNPELAQYNKWSRITFAGVVVGMIMLFLSVVF' A
#
# COMPACT_ATOMS: atom_id res chain seq x y z
N MET A 1 18.33 -21.64 -4.59
CA MET A 1 17.29 -20.76 -5.16
C MET A 1 16.14 -20.50 -4.19
N LYS A 2 15.53 -21.54 -3.59
CA LYS A 2 14.41 -21.41 -2.62
C LYS A 2 14.66 -20.39 -1.50
N LEU A 3 15.82 -20.48 -0.82
CA LEU A 3 16.20 -19.52 0.23
C LEU A 3 16.30 -18.07 -0.27
N ILE A 4 16.79 -17.85 -1.49
CA ILE A 4 16.92 -16.49 -2.05
C ILE A 4 15.53 -15.88 -2.28
N ILE A 5 14.60 -16.67 -2.84
CA ILE A 5 13.23 -16.23 -3.08
C ILE A 5 12.50 -16.01 -1.76
N LEU A 6 12.71 -16.88 -0.76
CA LEU A 6 12.16 -16.71 0.58
C LEU A 6 12.63 -15.39 1.23
N PHE A 7 13.93 -15.12 1.23
CA PHE A 7 14.49 -13.91 1.83
C PHE A 7 14.05 -12.65 1.07
N ALA A 8 14.11 -12.67 -0.27
CA ALA A 8 13.66 -11.55 -1.08
C ALA A 8 12.16 -11.28 -0.92
N GLY A 9 11.32 -12.33 -0.98
CA GLY A 9 9.88 -12.23 -0.79
C GLY A 9 9.51 -11.72 0.61
N SER A 10 10.19 -12.23 1.65
CA SER A 10 9.99 -11.77 3.03
C SER A 10 10.33 -10.29 3.19
N LEU A 11 11.47 -9.86 2.65
CA LEU A 11 11.90 -8.47 2.70
C LEU A 11 10.91 -7.55 1.98
N VAL A 12 10.54 -7.89 0.74
CA VAL A 12 9.58 -7.12 -0.07
C VAL A 12 8.24 -7.04 0.64
N PHE A 13 7.75 -8.15 1.20
CA PHE A 13 6.50 -8.19 1.93
C PHE A 13 6.53 -7.29 3.17
N VAL A 14 7.54 -7.43 4.03
CA VAL A 14 7.62 -6.67 5.29
C VAL A 14 7.77 -5.18 5.04
N VAL A 15 8.65 -4.77 4.12
CA VAL A 15 8.85 -3.35 3.78
C VAL A 15 7.56 -2.78 3.19
N SER A 16 6.93 -3.49 2.26
CA SER A 16 5.72 -3.02 1.59
C SER A 16 4.53 -2.96 2.53
N ALA A 17 4.37 -3.95 3.41
CA ALA A 17 3.29 -3.99 4.40
C ALA A 17 3.45 -2.88 5.44
N SER A 18 4.67 -2.68 5.93
CA SER A 18 4.97 -1.60 6.88
C SER A 18 4.74 -0.23 6.23
N ALA A 19 5.17 -0.04 4.98
CA ALA A 19 4.92 1.17 4.23
C ALA A 19 3.42 1.39 3.95
N TYR A 20 2.68 0.33 3.62
CA TYR A 20 1.24 0.40 3.41
C TYR A 20 0.51 0.85 4.69
N ILE A 21 0.84 0.24 5.84
CA ILE A 21 0.29 0.64 7.14
C ILE A 21 0.66 2.09 7.46
N PHE A 22 1.92 2.49 7.23
CA PHE A 22 2.37 3.86 7.45
C PHE A 22 1.59 4.87 6.60
N VAL A 23 1.38 4.58 5.31
CA VAL A 23 0.57 5.41 4.41
C VAL A 23 -0.88 5.48 4.92
N LYS A 24 -1.46 4.34 5.32
CA LYS A 24 -2.82 4.24 5.87
C LYS A 24 -3.04 5.02 7.16
N ILE A 25 -2.02 5.17 7.99
CA ILE A 25 -2.14 5.88 9.28
C ILE A 25 -1.77 7.36 9.10
N LYS A 26 -0.68 7.66 8.40
CA LYS A 26 -0.09 8.99 8.37
C LYS A 26 -0.61 9.86 7.22
N LEU A 27 -0.89 9.26 6.07
CA LEU A 27 -1.35 9.97 4.88
C LEU A 27 -2.85 9.85 4.67
N LYS A 28 -3.58 9.13 5.55
CA LYS A 28 -5.03 9.12 5.49
C LYS A 28 -5.51 10.56 5.69
N PRO A 29 -6.20 11.15 4.69
CA PRO A 29 -6.69 12.51 4.84
C PRO A 29 -7.61 12.54 6.06
N LYS A 30 -7.40 13.52 6.93
CA LYS A 30 -8.34 13.78 8.01
C LYS A 30 -9.63 14.20 7.32
N GLN A 31 -10.66 13.35 7.38
CA GLN A 31 -12.04 13.79 7.20
C GLN A 31 -12.31 14.77 8.35
N SER A 32 -11.92 16.03 8.17
CA SER A 32 -12.56 17.10 8.92
C SER A 32 -14.03 17.01 8.55
N SER A 33 -14.89 17.08 9.55
CA SER A 33 -16.35 17.04 9.47
C SER A 33 -16.98 18.12 8.58
N GLU A 34 -16.18 18.92 7.87
CA GLU A 34 -16.61 19.85 6.82
C GLU A 34 -16.61 19.19 5.42
N ILE A 35 -16.09 17.96 5.29
CA ILE A 35 -16.04 17.17 4.05
C ILE A 35 -17.21 16.17 3.96
N GLU A 36 -18.26 16.32 4.77
CA GLU A 36 -19.53 15.62 4.51
C GLU A 36 -20.30 16.28 3.35
N ASP A 37 -19.99 17.54 3.01
CA ASP A 37 -20.60 18.29 1.91
C ASP A 37 -19.66 18.51 0.70
N VAL A 38 -18.45 17.95 0.72
CA VAL A 38 -17.53 18.02 -0.42
C VAL A 38 -17.93 16.94 -1.42
N TYR A 39 -18.57 17.40 -2.51
CA TYR A 39 -18.94 16.60 -3.67
C TYR A 39 -17.81 15.64 -4.10
N TRP A 40 -18.16 14.36 -4.24
CA TRP A 40 -17.33 13.28 -4.79
C TRP A 40 -16.63 13.66 -6.12
N GLU A 41 -17.17 14.64 -6.86
CA GLU A 41 -16.61 15.19 -8.10
C GLU A 41 -15.28 15.94 -7.92
N PHE A 42 -14.97 16.44 -6.71
CA PHE A 42 -13.71 17.13 -6.40
C PHE A 42 -12.74 16.28 -5.58
N GLU A 43 -13.12 15.05 -5.25
CA GLU A 43 -12.33 14.13 -4.44
C GLU A 43 -11.03 13.73 -5.18
N GLU A 44 -11.10 13.55 -6.50
CA GLU A 44 -9.94 13.35 -7.39
C GLU A 44 -9.04 14.60 -7.54
N SER A 45 -9.59 15.79 -7.27
CA SER A 45 -8.86 17.07 -7.36
C SER A 45 -8.08 17.39 -6.10
N ASN A 46 -8.27 16.64 -5.00
CA ASN A 46 -7.55 16.86 -3.76
C ASN A 46 -6.12 16.27 -3.84
N PRO A 47 -5.07 17.12 -3.84
CA PRO A 47 -3.70 16.67 -4.03
C PRO A 47 -3.24 15.70 -2.92
N GLU A 48 -3.75 15.86 -1.70
CA GLU A 48 -3.45 14.96 -0.58
C GLU A 48 -4.07 13.57 -0.78
N LEU A 49 -5.32 13.49 -1.26
CA LEU A 49 -5.98 12.22 -1.55
C LEU A 49 -5.31 11.51 -2.73
N ALA A 50 -4.94 12.26 -3.77
CA ALA A 50 -4.21 11.72 -4.92
C ALA A 50 -2.86 11.09 -4.48
N GLN A 51 -2.12 11.78 -3.61
CA GLN A 51 -0.88 11.25 -3.04
C GLN A 51 -1.13 10.01 -2.18
N TYR A 52 -2.12 10.05 -1.29
CA TYR A 52 -2.50 8.92 -0.45
C TYR A 52 -2.87 7.69 -1.28
N ASN A 53 -3.69 7.84 -2.31
CA ASN A 53 -4.10 6.76 -3.19
C ASN A 53 -2.92 6.20 -4.00
N LYS A 54 -2.07 7.07 -4.55
CA LYS A 54 -0.87 6.65 -5.30
C LYS A 54 0.07 5.82 -4.43
N TRP A 55 0.42 6.31 -3.24
CA TRP A 55 1.32 5.59 -2.32
C TRP A 55 0.68 4.32 -1.76
N SER A 56 -0.62 4.35 -1.45
CA SER A 56 -1.36 3.16 -1.01
C SER A 56 -1.36 2.08 -2.08
N ARG A 57 -1.56 2.45 -3.35
CA ARG A 57 -1.59 1.50 -4.47
C ARG A 57 -0.22 0.87 -4.72
N ILE A 58 0.85 1.67 -4.69
CA ILE A 58 2.22 1.18 -4.90
C ILE A 58 2.63 0.22 -3.77
N THR A 59 2.42 0.62 -2.51
CA THR A 59 2.78 -0.21 -1.36
C THR A 59 1.95 -1.49 -1.31
N PHE A 60 0.65 -1.42 -1.64
CA PHE A 60 -0.20 -2.60 -1.76
C PHE A 60 0.26 -3.55 -2.87
N ALA A 61 0.62 -3.02 -4.05
CA ALA A 61 1.19 -3.84 -5.12
C ALA A 61 2.47 -4.56 -4.66
N GLY A 62 3.33 -3.87 -3.90
CA GLY A 62 4.51 -4.48 -3.28
C GLY A 62 4.17 -5.61 -2.31
N VAL A 63 3.13 -5.45 -1.49
CA VAL A 63 2.62 -6.52 -0.59
C VAL A 63 2.22 -7.75 -1.42
N VAL A 64 1.43 -7.55 -2.48
CA VAL A 64 0.96 -8.65 -3.33
C VAL A 64 2.14 -9.36 -4.00
N VAL A 65 3.11 -8.63 -4.54
CA VAL A 65 4.31 -9.21 -5.14
C VAL A 65 5.11 -10.02 -4.12
N GLY A 66 5.30 -9.49 -2.90
CA GLY A 66 5.96 -10.19 -1.81
C GLY A 66 5.23 -11.49 -1.43
N MET A 67 3.89 -11.45 -1.33
CA MET A 67 3.07 -12.63 -1.08
C MET A 67 3.21 -13.69 -2.18
N ILE A 68 3.21 -13.29 -3.45
CA ILE A 68 3.40 -14.21 -4.57
C ILE A 68 4.78 -14.87 -4.50
N MET A 69 5.84 -14.10 -4.23
CA MET A 69 7.19 -14.65 -4.08
C MET A 69 7.27 -15.66 -2.94
N LEU A 70 6.69 -15.34 -1.77
CA LEU A 70 6.63 -16.24 -0.64
C LEU A 70 5.86 -17.52 -0.96
N PHE A 71 4.72 -17.39 -1.63
CA PHE A 71 3.92 -18.54 -2.08
C PHE A 71 4.72 -19.44 -3.02
N LEU A 72 5.38 -18.87 -4.04
CA LEU A 72 6.25 -19.62 -4.95
C LEU A 72 7.38 -20.32 -4.20
N SER A 73 7.96 -19.68 -3.19
CA SER A 73 9.00 -20.30 -2.35
C SER A 73 8.48 -21.43 -1.45
N VAL A 74 7.18 -21.57 -1.22
CA VAL A 74 6.63 -22.70 -0.47
C VAL A 74 6.31 -23.85 -1.42
N VAL A 75 5.70 -23.53 -2.56
CA VAL A 75 5.21 -24.51 -3.55
C VAL A 75 6.34 -25.17 -4.33
N PHE A 76 7.41 -24.43 -4.66
CA PHE A 76 8.58 -24.92 -5.38
C PHE A 76 9.78 -25.03 -4.43
#